data_AF-A0A075FPV5-F1
#
_entry.id   AF-A0A075FPV5-F1
#
_cell.length_a   1.000
_cell.length_b   1.000
_cell.length_c   1.000
_cell.angle_alpha   90.00
_cell.angle_beta   90.00
_cell.angle_gamma   90.00
#
_symmetry.space_group_name_H-M   'P 1'
#
loop_
_entity.id
_entity.type
_entity.pdbx_description
1 polymer ?
#
loop_
_entity_poly.entity_id
_entity_poly.type
_entity_poly.pdbx_seq_one_letter_code
_entity_poly.pdbx_strand_id
1 'polypeptide(L)' 'MEMGTRHRKIRKLRGSRSHGWGQVKGHRSHPGGRGNAGLMKYKWSWTIKYDPDHFTKPSLNPPTRKIVKNGLM' A
#
# COMPACT_ATOMS: atom_id res chain seq x y z
N MET A 1 -9.63 14.27 13.46
CA MET A 1 -10.72 13.57 14.21
C MET A 1 -10.12 12.35 14.88
N GLU A 2 -9.98 12.38 16.20
CA GLU A 2 -9.41 11.27 16.96
C GLU A 2 -10.51 10.26 17.34
N MET A 3 -10.39 9.02 16.85
CA MET A 3 -11.31 7.96 17.23
C MET A 3 -10.89 7.38 18.59
N GLY A 4 -11.68 7.66 19.63
CA GLY A 4 -11.46 7.12 20.97
C GLY A 4 -11.36 5.58 20.97
N THR A 5 -10.52 5.03 21.85
CA THR A 5 -10.22 3.59 21.93
C THR A 5 -11.47 2.71 22.07
N ARG A 6 -12.54 3.25 22.68
CA ARG A 6 -13.86 2.61 22.85
C ARG A 6 -14.51 2.16 21.54
N HIS A 7 -14.27 2.87 20.44
CA HIS A 7 -14.90 2.58 19.14
C HIS A 7 -14.04 1.69 18.22
N ARG A 8 -12.84 1.30 18.66
CA ARG A 8 -11.96 0.42 17.86
C ARG A 8 -12.59 -0.96 17.71
N LYS A 9 -12.56 -1.49 16.48
CA LYS A 9 -12.97 -2.87 16.13
C LYS A 9 -12.42 -3.92 17.11
N ILE A 10 -11.18 -3.75 17.58
CA ILE A 10 -10.51 -4.65 18.52
C ILE A 10 -11.33 -4.90 19.78
N ARG A 11 -11.97 -3.88 20.35
CA ARG A 11 -12.75 -4.05 21.59
C ARG A 11 -13.99 -4.91 21.38
N LYS A 12 -14.66 -4.77 20.23
CA LYS A 12 -15.81 -5.59 19.84
C LYS A 12 -15.42 -7.06 19.58
N LEU A 13 -14.16 -7.31 19.23
CA LEU A 13 -13.65 -8.66 18.91
C LEU A 13 -13.05 -9.39 20.12
N ARG A 14 -12.91 -8.75 21.29
CA ARG A 14 -12.47 -9.44 22.51
C ARG A 14 -13.49 -10.53 22.87
N GLY A 15 -13.01 -11.73 23.19
CA GLY A 15 -13.85 -12.91 23.40
C GLY A 15 -14.14 -13.73 22.13
N SER A 16 -13.78 -13.23 20.94
CA SER A 16 -13.84 -14.05 19.72
C SER A 16 -12.62 -14.96 19.58
N ARG A 17 -12.81 -16.16 19.04
CA ARG A 17 -11.76 -17.18 18.94
C ARG A 17 -10.57 -16.78 18.06
N SER A 18 -10.79 -16.05 16.97
CA SER A 18 -9.72 -15.69 16.00
C SER A 18 -9.48 -14.19 15.84
N HIS A 19 -10.18 -13.33 16.60
CA HIS A 19 -10.09 -11.87 16.43
C HIS A 19 -10.30 -11.40 14.97
N GLY A 20 -11.16 -12.11 14.22
CA GLY A 20 -11.51 -11.78 12.84
C GLY A 20 -10.50 -12.20 11.77
N TRP A 21 -9.46 -12.97 12.11
CA TRP A 21 -8.43 -13.43 11.15
C TRP A 21 -8.75 -14.77 10.46
N GLY A 22 -9.91 -15.37 10.75
CA GLY A 22 -10.29 -16.70 10.27
C GLY A 22 -9.61 -17.84 11.04
N GLN A 23 -10.22 -19.03 11.02
CA GLN A 23 -9.74 -20.18 11.81
C GLN A 23 -8.56 -20.90 11.16
N VAL A 24 -8.58 -21.09 9.84
CA VAL A 24 -7.67 -22.01 9.14
C VAL A 24 -6.31 -21.36 8.85
N LYS A 25 -6.30 -20.14 8.27
CA LYS A 25 -5.05 -19.50 7.82
C LYS A 25 -4.38 -18.65 8.89
N GLY A 26 -5.18 -18.01 9.74
CA GLY A 26 -4.73 -17.14 10.84
C GLY A 26 -3.98 -15.88 10.37
N HIS A 27 -3.62 -15.03 11.35
CA HIS A 27 -2.75 -13.88 11.09
C HIS A 27 -1.28 -14.30 11.10
N ARG A 28 -0.54 -13.93 10.05
CA ARG A 28 0.89 -14.22 9.90
C ARG A 28 1.61 -12.94 9.49
N SER A 29 2.85 -12.77 9.93
CA SER A 29 3.61 -11.52 9.78
C SER A 29 3.69 -11.03 8.34
N HIS A 30 4.28 -11.80 7.41
CA HIS A 30 4.49 -11.38 6.02
C HIS A 30 4.32 -12.53 5.01
N PRO A 31 3.09 -12.93 4.65
CA PRO A 31 2.85 -14.06 3.73
C PRO A 31 3.20 -13.76 2.26
N GLY A 32 3.45 -12.50 1.87
CA GLY A 32 3.70 -12.08 0.49
C GLY A 32 4.74 -10.97 0.38
N GLY A 33 5.78 -11.03 1.22
CA GLY A 33 6.82 -10.00 1.32
C GLY A 33 6.36 -8.72 2.03
N ARG A 34 7.25 -7.74 2.10
CA ARG A 34 7.03 -6.47 2.79
C ARG A 34 6.99 -5.33 1.78
N GLY A 35 6.13 -4.34 2.01
CA GLY A 35 5.93 -3.20 1.10
C GLY A 35 5.64 -3.62 -0.35
N ASN A 36 6.33 -2.97 -1.28
CA ASN A 36 6.18 -3.11 -2.73
C ASN A 36 6.90 -4.34 -3.32
N ALA A 37 7.27 -5.32 -2.49
CA ALA A 37 7.85 -6.57 -2.96
C ALA A 37 6.84 -7.35 -3.83
N GLY A 38 7.34 -7.94 -4.92
CA GLY A 38 6.58 -8.84 -5.79
C GLY A 38 5.72 -8.17 -6.86
N LEU A 39 5.80 -6.85 -7.04
CA LEU A 39 4.97 -6.09 -7.98
C LEU A 39 5.17 -6.47 -9.46
N MET A 40 6.30 -7.06 -9.86
CA MET A 40 6.50 -7.67 -11.20
C MET A 40 6.45 -9.21 -11.18
N LYS A 41 5.97 -9.81 -10.08
CA LYS A 41 5.91 -11.27 -9.89
C LYS A 41 4.51 -11.65 -9.38
N TYR A 42 4.41 -12.18 -8.17
CA TYR A 42 3.18 -12.68 -7.59
C TYR A 42 2.15 -11.59 -7.19
N LYS A 43 2.50 -10.29 -7.26
CA LYS A 43 1.57 -9.15 -7.11
C LYS A 43 1.30 -8.39 -8.42
N TRP A 44 1.72 -8.92 -9.57
CA TRP A 44 1.58 -8.26 -10.87
C TRP A 44 0.14 -7.84 -11.21
N SER A 45 -0.85 -8.65 -10.82
CA SER A 45 -2.27 -8.33 -10.99
C SER A 45 -2.71 -7.07 -10.26
N TRP A 46 -2.14 -6.79 -9.09
CA TRP A 46 -2.40 -5.56 -8.35
C TRP A 46 -1.78 -4.36 -9.06
N THR A 47 -0.53 -4.49 -9.52
CA THR A 47 0.21 -3.46 -10.25
C THR A 47 -0.56 -3.02 -11.49
N ILE A 48 -0.94 -3.95 -12.37
CA ILE A 48 -1.68 -3.58 -13.60
C ILE A 48 -2.99 -2.86 -13.29
N LYS A 49 -3.70 -3.28 -12.25
CA LYS A 49 -5.04 -2.77 -11.97
C LYS A 49 -5.03 -1.38 -11.31
N TYR A 50 -4.10 -1.15 -10.39
CA TYR A 50 -4.14 0.01 -9.51
C TYR A 50 -2.94 0.95 -9.67
N ASP A 51 -1.84 0.46 -10.24
CA ASP A 51 -0.60 1.22 -10.39
C ASP A 51 0.16 0.80 -11.66
N PRO A 52 -0.43 1.02 -12.85
CA PRO A 52 0.13 0.54 -14.11
C PRO A 52 1.48 1.22 -14.44
N ASP A 53 1.67 2.46 -13.96
CA ASP A 53 2.86 3.26 -14.24
C ASP A 53 4.00 3.03 -13.24
N HIS A 54 3.85 2.08 -12.30
CA HIS A 54 4.80 1.84 -11.21
C HIS A 54 6.25 1.61 -11.66
N PHE A 55 6.42 0.95 -12.82
CA PHE A 55 7.73 0.60 -13.38
C PHE A 55 8.12 1.45 -14.60
N THR A 56 7.35 2.50 -14.89
CA THR A 56 7.67 3.38 -16.01
C THR A 56 8.93 4.18 -15.70
N LYS A 57 9.75 4.39 -16.73
CA LYS A 57 10.87 5.33 -16.65
C LYS A 57 10.30 6.73 -16.91
N PRO A 58 10.52 7.72 -16.02
CA PRO A 58 10.14 9.08 -16.33
C PRO A 58 10.90 9.57 -17.58
N SER A 59 10.33 10.56 -18.25
CA SER A 59 10.95 11.25 -19.40
C SER A 59 12.41 11.57 -19.11
N LEU A 60 13.25 11.56 -20.15
CA LEU A 60 14.65 11.98 -20.11
C LEU A 60 14.76 13.27 -19.29
N ASN A 61 15.19 13.15 -18.03
CA ASN A 61 15.42 14.26 -17.13
C ASN A 61 16.94 14.49 -17.13
N PRO A 62 17.48 15.25 -18.10
CA PRO A 62 18.90 15.55 -18.11
C PRO A 62 19.25 16.35 -16.85
N PRO A 63 20.44 16.14 -16.27
CA PRO A 63 20.88 16.87 -15.07
C PRO A 63 20.97 18.38 -15.30
N THR A 64 21.00 18.83 -16.55
CA THR A 64 21.08 20.24 -16.97
C THR A 64 19.70 20.89 -17.22
N ARG A 65 18.59 20.23 -16.84
CA ARG A 65 17.24 20.75 -17.07
C ARG A 65 17.05 22.10 -16.36
N LYS A 66 16.99 23.19 -17.13
CA LYS A 66 16.57 24.50 -16.61
C LYS A 66 15.08 24.44 -16.29
N ILE A 67 14.73 24.41 -15.00
CA ILE A 67 13.34 24.53 -14.56
C ILE A 67 12.93 25.99 -14.75
N VAL A 68 12.31 26.29 -15.88
CA VAL A 68 11.71 27.60 -16.10
C VAL A 68 10.45 27.65 -15.24
N LYS A 69 10.48 28.43 -14.15
CA LYS A 69 9.24 28.82 -13.47
C LYS A 69 8.50 29.74 -14.43
N ASN A 70 7.56 29.21 -15.19
CA ASN A 70 6.58 30.05 -15.85
C ASN A 70 5.79 30.72 -14.73
N GLY A 71 6.09 32.01 -14.49
CA GLY A 71 5.33 32.84 -13.59
C GLY A 71 3.91 32.89 -14.10
N LEU A 72 3.00 32.20 -13.42
CA LEU A 72 1.59 32.46 -13.52
C LEU A 72 1.31 33.65 -12.60
N MET A 73 0.85 34.74 -13.22
CA MET A 73 0.04 35.79 -12.60
C MET A 73 -1.07 35.18 -11.74
#